data_AF-S6UJV5-F1
#
_entry.id   AF-S6UJV5-F1
#
_cell.length_a   1.000
_cell.length_b   1.000
_cell.length_c   1.000
_cell.angle_alpha   90.00
_cell.angle_beta   90.00
_cell.angle_gamma   90.00
#
_symmetry.space_group_name_H-M   'P 1'
#
loop_
_entity.id
_entity.type
_entity.pdbx_description
1 polymer ?
#
loop_
_entity_poly.entity_id
_entity_poly.type
_entity_poly.pdbx_seq_one_letter_code
_entity_poly.pdbx_strand_id
1 'polypeptide(L)'
;SVVYVTAALLGQHPLPQAVAEVVAERLGLDGDAVAELQTIPLRGNVEDVSSDPTIYRFHEMVQVYGTTLKALVHEQFGDGIISAINFKLDIRKVEDPEGGERAVITLDGKFLPYKPF
;
A
#
# COMPACT_ATOMS: atom_id res chain seq x y z
N SER A 1 3.61 -8.53 8.24
CA SER A 1 3.38 -8.29 6.80
C SER A 1 4.63 -7.63 6.24
N VAL A 2 5.21 -8.17 5.16
CA VAL A 2 6.40 -7.57 4.51
C VAL A 2 6.07 -6.17 4.02
N VAL A 3 4.96 -6.02 3.28
CA VAL A 3 4.49 -4.73 2.73
C VAL A 3 4.35 -3.67 3.82
N TYR A 4 3.71 -4.00 4.95
CA TYR A 4 3.50 -3.04 6.04
C TYR A 4 4.82 -2.57 6.66
N VAL A 5 5.73 -3.50 6.96
CA VAL A 5 7.02 -3.15 7.57
C VAL A 5 7.90 -2.38 6.58
N THR A 6 7.93 -2.76 5.30
CA THR A 6 8.62 -1.99 4.26
C THR A 6 8.05 -0.58 4.15
N ALA A 7 6.73 -0.42 4.12
CA ALA A 7 6.11 0.89 4.06
C ALA A 7 6.39 1.72 5.32
N ALA A 8 6.49 1.10 6.50
CA ALA A 8 6.90 1.78 7.72
C ALA A 8 8.34 2.30 7.66
N LEU A 9 9.28 1.47 7.18
CA LEU A 9 10.66 1.87 6.95
C LEU A 9 10.80 3.01 5.93
N LEU A 10 9.87 3.09 4.97
CA LEU A 10 9.76 4.18 3.99
C LEU A 10 8.92 5.37 4.50
N GLY A 11 8.62 5.42 5.80
CA GLY A 11 7.94 6.55 6.45
C GLY A 11 6.44 6.65 6.18
N GLN A 12 5.78 5.56 5.77
CA GLN A 12 4.34 5.57 5.43
C GLN A 12 3.44 4.93 6.50
N HIS A 13 4.02 4.20 7.45
CA HIS A 13 3.31 3.58 8.57
C HIS A 13 4.11 3.63 9.88
N PRO A 14 3.44 3.74 11.04
CA PRO A 14 4.09 3.51 12.33
C PRO A 14 4.25 2.00 12.60
N LEU A 15 5.26 1.65 13.38
CA LEU A 15 5.48 0.33 13.96
C LEU A 15 5.10 0.33 15.45
N PRO A 16 4.55 -0.78 15.99
CA PRO A 16 4.50 -0.99 17.43
C PRO A 16 5.92 -1.04 18.02
N GLN A 17 6.10 -0.58 19.27
CA GLN A 17 7.39 -0.51 19.96
C GLN A 17 8.25 -1.78 19.79
N ALA A 18 7.68 -2.95 20.14
CA ALA A 18 8.41 -4.21 20.07
C ALA A 18 8.90 -4.56 18.65
N VAL A 19 8.20 -4.10 17.61
CA VAL A 19 8.61 -4.30 16.21
C VAL A 19 9.68 -3.27 15.82
N ALA A 20 9.53 -2.01 16.26
CA ALA A 20 10.49 -0.95 16.02
C ALA A 20 11.87 -1.28 16.62
N GLU A 21 11.91 -1.81 17.85
CA GLU A 21 13.13 -2.25 18.53
C GLU A 21 13.86 -3.34 17.75
N VAL A 22 13.13 -4.38 17.30
CA VAL A 22 13.70 -5.47 16.49
C VAL A 22 14.24 -4.96 15.14
N VAL A 23 13.54 -4.01 14.52
CA VAL A 23 13.96 -3.40 13.26
C VAL A 23 15.23 -2.55 13.46
N ALA A 24 15.26 -1.73 14.50
CA ALA A 24 16.40 -0.89 14.82
C ALA A 24 17.65 -1.73 15.13
N GLU A 25 17.52 -2.79 15.94
CA GLU A 25 18.62 -3.71 16.24
C GLU A 25 19.18 -4.34 14.96
N ARG A 26 18.32 -4.84 14.07
CA ARG A 26 18.73 -5.47 12.81
C ARG A 26 19.43 -4.52 11.84
N LEU A 27 19.05 -3.24 11.87
CA LEU A 27 19.59 -2.22 10.99
C LEU A 27 20.73 -1.41 11.64
N GLY A 28 21.06 -1.70 12.90
CA GLY A 28 22.09 -0.96 13.66
C GLY A 28 21.70 0.49 13.93
N LEU A 29 20.41 0.78 14.12
CA LEU A 29 19.88 2.11 14.40
C LEU A 29 19.82 2.38 15.92
N ASP A 30 19.86 3.64 16.29
CA ASP A 30 19.82 4.09 17.68
C ASP A 30 18.39 4.19 18.25
N GLY A 31 18.30 4.63 19.51
CA GLY A 31 17.01 4.79 20.21
C GLY A 31 16.12 5.88 19.60
N ASP A 32 16.70 6.90 18.98
CA ASP A 32 15.94 7.96 18.32
C ASP A 32 15.20 7.39 17.10
N ALA A 33 15.84 6.50 16.33
CA ALA A 33 15.19 5.79 15.25
C ALA A 33 14.02 4.90 15.72
N VAL A 34 14.13 4.28 16.89
CA VAL A 34 13.01 3.49 17.48
C VAL A 34 11.81 4.39 17.78
N ALA A 35 12.05 5.60 18.29
CA ALA A 35 10.98 6.57 18.53
C ALA A 35 10.36 7.05 17.20
N GLU A 36 11.20 7.37 16.22
CA GLU A 36 10.73 7.84 14.90
C GLU A 36 9.88 6.77 14.18
N LEU A 37 10.29 5.51 14.21
CA LEU A 37 9.55 4.39 13.61
C LEU A 37 8.16 4.16 14.25
N GLN A 38 7.92 4.67 15.46
CA GLN A 38 6.62 4.58 16.14
C GLN A 38 5.70 5.77 15.83
N THR A 39 6.25 6.88 15.34
CA THR A 39 5.50 8.10 15.06
C THR A 39 4.51 7.89 13.91
N ILE A 40 3.28 8.38 14.05
CA ILE A 40 2.33 8.42 12.94
C ILE A 40 2.86 9.42 11.90
N PRO A 41 3.22 8.98 10.68
CA PRO A 41 3.93 9.85 9.76
C PRO A 41 2.98 10.78 8.99
N LEU A 42 3.55 11.85 8.45
CA LEU A 42 2.98 12.55 7.30
C LEU A 42 3.13 11.66 6.06
N ARG A 43 2.03 11.01 5.65
CA ARG A 43 2.03 10.10 4.50
C ARG A 43 2.08 10.86 3.18
N GLY A 44 2.64 10.23 2.15
CA GLY A 44 2.70 10.80 0.80
C GLY A 44 3.77 11.88 0.62
N ASN A 45 4.78 11.90 1.50
CA ASN A 45 5.88 12.86 1.53
C ASN A 45 7.05 12.49 0.57
N VAL A 46 6.78 11.76 -0.50
CA VAL A 46 7.81 11.41 -1.49
C VAL A 46 7.70 12.36 -2.68
N GLU A 47 8.64 13.31 -2.77
CA GLU A 47 8.73 14.24 -3.90
C GLU A 47 8.89 13.45 -5.22
N ASP A 48 8.02 13.74 -6.19
CA ASP A 48 7.98 13.28 -7.59
C ASP A 48 8.29 11.78 -7.86
N VAL A 49 7.62 10.88 -7.13
CA VAL A 49 7.59 9.44 -7.50
C VAL A 49 6.91 9.17 -8.84
N SER A 50 6.14 10.13 -9.35
CA SER A 50 5.45 10.04 -10.64
C SER A 50 6.41 9.88 -11.82
N SER A 51 7.68 10.26 -11.67
CA SER A 51 8.70 10.08 -12.70
C SER A 51 9.33 8.68 -12.71
N ASP A 52 9.24 7.93 -11.60
CA ASP A 52 9.83 6.59 -11.51
C ASP A 52 9.05 5.58 -12.38
N PRO A 53 9.70 4.88 -13.33
CA PRO A 53 8.99 3.97 -14.23
C PRO A 53 8.27 2.82 -13.53
N THR A 54 8.76 2.35 -12.37
CA THR A 54 8.13 1.24 -11.64
C THR A 54 6.84 1.72 -10.97
N ILE A 55 6.87 2.90 -10.35
CA ILE A 55 5.72 3.51 -9.68
C ILE A 55 4.69 3.99 -10.72
N TYR A 56 5.16 4.58 -11.83
CA TYR A 56 4.31 5.15 -12.86
C TYR A 56 3.36 4.12 -13.49
N ARG A 57 3.74 2.84 -13.61
CA ARG A 57 2.85 1.81 -14.14
C ARG A 57 1.58 1.62 -13.30
N PHE A 58 1.65 1.83 -11.98
CA PHE A 58 0.45 1.80 -11.13
C PHE A 58 -0.47 2.99 -11.41
N HIS A 59 0.09 4.18 -11.66
CA HIS A 59 -0.69 5.33 -12.09
C HIS A 59 -1.35 5.07 -13.45
N GLU A 60 -0.62 4.48 -14.40
CA GLU A 60 -1.13 4.11 -15.72
C GLU A 60 -2.26 3.08 -15.62
N MET A 61 -2.14 2.06 -14.76
CA MET A 61 -3.23 1.11 -14.48
C MET A 61 -4.49 1.82 -13.99
N VAL A 62 -4.36 2.81 -13.09
CA VAL A 62 -5.51 3.60 -12.62
C VAL A 62 -6.06 4.50 -13.72
N GLN A 63 -5.24 5.08 -14.58
CA GLN A 63 -5.70 5.89 -15.71
C GLN A 63 -6.48 5.04 -16.73
N VAL A 64 -6.03 3.82 -17.01
CA VAL A 64 -6.68 2.90 -17.96
C VAL A 64 -7.94 2.27 -17.38
N TYR A 65 -7.90 1.80 -16.13
CA TYR A 65 -8.97 0.99 -15.55
C TYR A 65 -9.81 1.71 -14.49
N GLY A 66 -9.51 2.96 -14.11
CA GLY A 66 -10.17 3.64 -13.00
C GLY A 66 -11.68 3.77 -13.16
N THR A 67 -12.17 4.10 -14.36
CA THR A 67 -13.61 4.17 -14.66
C THR A 67 -14.27 2.78 -14.64
N THR A 68 -13.58 1.76 -15.16
CA THR A 68 -14.02 0.36 -15.11
C THR A 68 -14.12 -0.15 -13.66
N LEU A 69 -13.10 0.10 -12.84
CA LEU A 69 -13.10 -0.25 -11.41
C LEU A 69 -14.26 0.44 -10.68
N LYS A 70 -14.50 1.73 -10.95
CA LYS A 70 -15.63 2.46 -10.37
C LYS A 70 -16.96 1.81 -10.74
N ALA A 71 -17.18 1.50 -12.02
CA ALA A 71 -18.42 0.89 -12.50
C ALA A 71 -18.65 -0.50 -11.86
N LEU A 72 -17.62 -1.35 -11.83
CA LEU A 72 -17.70 -2.69 -11.24
C LEU A 72 -17.93 -2.66 -9.72
N VAL A 73 -17.30 -1.72 -9.00
CA VAL A 73 -17.56 -1.53 -7.57
C VAL A 73 -19.02 -1.14 -7.35
N HIS A 74 -19.53 -0.19 -8.12
CA HIS A 74 -20.92 0.27 -7.99
C HIS A 74 -21.93 -0.83 -8.35
N GLU A 75 -21.64 -1.64 -9.36
CA GLU A 75 -22.48 -2.77 -9.76
C GLU A 75 -22.51 -3.88 -8.70
N GLN A 76 -21.36 -4.23 -8.13
CA GLN A 76 -21.25 -5.37 -7.21
C GLN A 76 -21.57 -5.02 -5.75
N PHE A 77 -21.27 -3.80 -5.31
CA PHE A 77 -21.39 -3.40 -3.90
C PHE A 77 -22.39 -2.27 -3.66
N GLY A 78 -22.72 -1.48 -4.70
CA GLY A 78 -23.56 -0.29 -4.60
C GLY A 78 -22.77 1.02 -4.48
N ASP A 79 -23.48 2.12 -4.22
CA ASP A 79 -22.88 3.45 -4.10
C ASP A 79 -22.00 3.57 -2.85
N GLY A 80 -20.73 3.92 -3.05
CA GLY A 80 -19.72 3.91 -1.99
C GLY A 80 -18.30 3.84 -2.53
N ILE A 81 -17.37 3.43 -1.67
CA ILE A 81 -15.94 3.30 -1.99
C ILE A 81 -15.34 2.01 -1.42
N ILE A 82 -14.23 1.58 -2.03
CA ILE A 82 -13.30 0.62 -1.43
C ILE A 82 -12.28 1.40 -0.60
N SER A 83 -12.21 1.14 0.71
CA SER A 83 -11.35 1.88 1.64
C SER A 83 -9.87 1.63 1.37
N ALA A 84 -9.06 2.70 1.43
CA ALA A 84 -7.60 2.64 1.47
C ALA A 84 -7.04 2.71 2.92
N ILE A 85 -7.90 2.69 3.94
CA ILE A 85 -7.51 2.73 5.37
C ILE A 85 -7.76 1.38 6.04
N ASN A 86 -9.00 0.86 5.96
CA ASN A 86 -9.26 -0.54 6.29
C ASN A 86 -8.91 -1.38 5.07
N PHE A 87 -7.60 -1.54 4.89
CA PHE A 87 -6.98 -1.98 3.65
C PHE A 87 -5.72 -2.80 3.94
N LYS A 88 -5.43 -3.77 3.07
CA LYS A 88 -4.13 -4.44 3.01
C LYS A 88 -3.75 -4.70 1.55
N LEU A 89 -2.44 -4.74 1.32
CA LEU A 89 -1.83 -5.07 0.03
C LEU A 89 -0.88 -6.23 0.20
N ASP A 90 -0.82 -7.09 -0.82
CA ASP A 90 0.16 -8.16 -0.94
C ASP A 90 0.73 -8.19 -2.38
N ILE A 91 1.98 -8.62 -2.50
CA ILE A 91 2.66 -8.81 -3.79
C ILE A 91 3.29 -10.20 -3.82
N ARG A 92 2.99 -10.97 -4.87
CA ARG A 92 3.53 -12.31 -5.08
C ARG A 92 4.08 -12.43 -6.48
N LYS A 93 5.26 -13.02 -6.57
CA LYS A 93 5.89 -13.43 -7.82
C LYS A 93 5.33 -14.80 -8.22
N VAL A 94 4.96 -14.94 -9.49
CA VAL A 94 4.49 -16.20 -10.08
C VAL A 94 5.18 -16.44 -11.43
N GLU A 95 5.28 -17.69 -11.85
CA GLU A 95 5.80 -18.04 -13.17
C GLU A 95 4.82 -17.64 -14.27
N ASP A 96 5.32 -17.14 -15.40
CA ASP A 96 4.51 -16.86 -16.58
C ASP A 96 4.44 -18.11 -17.48
N PRO A 97 3.24 -18.63 -17.82
CA PRO A 97 3.10 -19.75 -18.75
C PRO A 97 3.74 -19.53 -20.13
N GLU A 98 3.89 -18.28 -20.57
CA GLU A 98 4.51 -17.90 -21.84
C GLU A 98 6.04 -17.70 -21.72
N GLY A 99 6.59 -17.89 -20.53
CA GLY A 99 8.00 -17.68 -20.20
C GLY A 99 8.24 -16.36 -19.49
N GLY A 100 9.07 -16.40 -18.44
CA GLY A 100 9.34 -15.25 -17.57
C GLY A 100 8.53 -15.29 -16.27
N GLU A 101 8.26 -14.11 -15.71
CA GLU A 101 7.73 -13.96 -14.35
C GLU A 101 6.66 -12.87 -14.32
N ARG A 102 5.62 -13.07 -13.51
CA ARG A 102 4.56 -12.08 -13.29
C ARG A 102 4.52 -11.66 -11.83
N ALA A 103 4.07 -10.43 -11.59
CA ALA A 103 3.68 -9.95 -10.27
C ALA A 103 2.15 -9.99 -10.13
N VAL A 104 1.66 -10.71 -9.13
CA VAL A 104 0.27 -10.66 -8.68
C VAL A 104 0.20 -9.71 -7.50
N ILE A 105 -0.49 -8.59 -7.69
CA ILE A 105 -0.70 -7.58 -6.66
C ILE A 105 -2.16 -7.62 -6.26
N THR A 106 -2.41 -7.85 -4.97
CA THR A 106 -3.76 -7.95 -4.41
C THR A 106 -4.07 -6.69 -3.61
N LEU A 107 -5.15 -6.01 -3.97
CA LEU A 107 -5.70 -4.85 -3.26
C LEU A 107 -6.97 -5.33 -2.52
N ASP A 108 -6.92 -5.39 -1.19
CA ASP A 108 -8.04 -5.87 -0.37
C ASP A 108 -8.48 -4.77 0.58
N GLY A 109 -9.59 -4.11 0.23
CA GLY A 109 -10.14 -2.97 0.97
C GLY A 109 -11.60 -3.18 1.35
N LYS A 110 -11.96 -2.69 2.54
CA LYS A 110 -13.35 -2.75 3.02
C LYS A 110 -14.26 -1.83 2.22
N PHE A 111 -15.40 -2.32 1.75
CA PHE A 111 -16.44 -1.49 1.15
C PHE A 111 -17.14 -0.61 2.20
N LEU A 112 -17.32 0.67 1.87
CA LEU A 112 -17.97 1.68 2.71
C LEU A 112 -19.11 2.35 1.90
N PRO A 113 -20.39 2.04 2.20
CA PRO A 113 -21.52 2.57 1.45
C PRO A 113 -21.80 4.04 1.79
N TYR A 114 -22.22 4.81 0.79
CA TYR A 114 -22.91 6.07 1.05
C TYR A 114 -24.30 5.78 1.64
N LYS A 115 -24.71 6.60 2.60
CA LYS A 115 -26.06 6.57 3.16
C LYS A 115 -26.72 7.90 2.90
N PRO A 116 -27.98 7.92 2.42
CA PRO A 116 -28.80 9.13 2.46
C PRO A 116 -28.86 9.61 3.91
N PHE A 117 -28.72 10.92 4.11
CA PHE A 117 -28.85 11.58 5.40
C PHE A 117 -30.15 12.38 5.46
#